data_AF-A0A0A1GUQ0-F1
#
_entry.id   AF-A0A0A1GUQ0-F1
#
_cell.length_a   1.000
_cell.length_b   1.000
_cell.length_c   1.000
_cell.angle_alpha   90.00
_cell.angle_beta   90.00
_cell.angle_gamma   90.00
#
_symmetry.space_group_name_H-M   'P 1'
#
loop_
_entity.id
_entity.type
_entity.pdbx_description
1 polymer ?
#
loop_
_entity_poly.entity_id
_entity_poly.type
_entity_poly.pdbx_seq_one_letter_code
_entity_poly.pdbx_strand_id
1 'polypeptide(L)'
;MLKWHNKGFVLADSIVALTILSILIAWYCVNERQLQSQMRHANQEVMLARIAKEATDQFMIDHQKRKFNQKGYQVMVSEQAVQIKQNEQLMFAVTKQ
;
A
#
# COMPACT_ATOMS: atom_id res chain seq x y z
N MET A 1 -18.26 11.35 -58.82
CA MET A 1 -17.32 10.31 -58.32
C MET A 1 -16.66 10.85 -57.05
N LEU A 2 -16.36 9.99 -56.06
CA LEU A 2 -15.58 10.29 -54.84
C LEU A 2 -16.28 10.99 -53.64
N LYS A 3 -17.41 10.45 -53.14
CA LYS A 3 -17.97 10.88 -51.82
C LYS A 3 -18.00 9.76 -50.76
N TRP A 4 -17.72 8.52 -51.15
CA TRP A 4 -17.75 7.35 -50.27
C TRP A 4 -16.40 7.05 -49.59
N HIS A 5 -15.29 7.47 -50.20
CA HIS A 5 -13.94 7.21 -49.67
C HIS A 5 -13.68 7.96 -48.35
N ASN A 6 -14.22 9.17 -48.19
CA ASN A 6 -14.03 9.97 -46.97
C ASN A 6 -14.79 9.42 -45.75
N LYS A 7 -15.95 8.80 -45.94
CA LYS A 7 -16.75 8.30 -44.81
C LYS A 7 -16.11 7.06 -44.17
N GLY A 8 -15.60 6.14 -44.99
CA GLY A 8 -14.86 4.96 -44.49
C GLY A 8 -13.54 5.33 -43.82
N PHE A 9 -12.82 6.32 -44.37
CA PHE A 9 -11.58 6.83 -43.78
C PHE A 9 -11.80 7.52 -42.43
N VAL A 10 -12.82 8.39 -42.32
CA VAL A 10 -13.17 9.06 -41.05
C VAL A 10 -13.66 8.05 -40.01
N LEU A 11 -14.39 7.01 -40.42
CA LEU A 11 -14.83 5.95 -39.51
C LEU A 11 -13.63 5.13 -39.00
N ALA A 12 -12.70 4.77 -39.88
CA ALA A 12 -11.48 4.05 -39.52
C ALA A 12 -10.59 4.88 -38.58
N ASP A 13 -10.40 6.17 -38.86
CA ASP A 13 -9.61 7.08 -38.01
C ASP A 13 -10.25 7.25 -36.62
N SER A 14 -11.58 7.36 -36.56
CA SER A 14 -12.31 7.42 -35.29
C SER A 14 -12.18 6.12 -34.48
N ILE A 15 -12.20 4.95 -35.14
CA ILE A 15 -12.02 3.65 -34.49
C ILE A 15 -10.59 3.51 -33.95
N VAL A 16 -9.59 3.94 -34.72
CA VAL A 16 -8.18 3.93 -34.28
C VAL A 16 -8.02 4.84 -33.05
N ALA A 17 -8.55 6.06 -33.10
CA ALA A 17 -8.52 6.99 -31.98
C ALA A 17 -9.20 6.42 -30.72
N LEU A 18 -10.39 5.81 -30.88
CA LEU A 18 -11.09 5.13 -29.78
C LEU A 18 -10.30 3.96 -29.20
N THR A 19 -9.61 3.20 -30.05
CA THR A 19 -8.82 2.04 -29.61
C THR A 19 -7.61 2.50 -28.80
N ILE A 20 -6.90 3.54 -29.27
CA ILE A 20 -5.77 4.14 -28.55
C ILE A 20 -6.23 4.71 -27.21
N LEU A 21 -7.33 5.47 -27.21
CA LEU A 21 -7.91 6.02 -25.98
C LEU A 21 -8.29 4.91 -24.98
N SER A 22 -8.89 3.82 -25.46
CA SER A 22 -9.27 2.68 -24.63
C SER A 22 -8.06 2.00 -24.00
N ILE A 23 -6.97 1.85 -24.76
CA ILE A 23 -5.71 1.28 -24.25
C ILE A 23 -5.12 2.18 -23.16
N LEU A 24 -5.10 3.50 -23.38
CA LEU A 24 -4.59 4.47 -22.40
C LEU A 24 -5.41 4.45 -21.10
N ILE A 25 -6.75 4.42 -21.20
CA ILE A 25 -7.62 4.35 -20.02
C ILE A 25 -7.42 3.03 -19.28
N ALA A 26 -7.36 1.90 -19.99
CA ALA A 26 -7.09 0.61 -19.37
C ALA A 26 -5.75 0.60 -18.64
N TRP A 27 -4.71 1.15 -19.27
CA TRP A 27 -3.37 1.23 -18.67
C TRP A 27 -3.34 2.15 -17.45
N TYR A 28 -4.03 3.30 -17.51
CA TYR A 28 -4.18 4.19 -16.37
C TYR A 28 -4.88 3.50 -15.19
N CYS A 29 -6.01 2.82 -15.42
CA CYS A 29 -6.73 2.11 -14.37
C CYS A 29 -5.91 0.97 -13.74
N VAL A 30 -5.13 0.24 -14.53
CA VAL A 30 -4.24 -0.81 -14.01
C VAL A 30 -3.15 -0.20 -13.12
N ASN A 31 -2.50 0.87 -13.57
CA ASN A 31 -1.47 1.54 -12.80
C ASN A 31 -2.03 2.16 -11.51
N GLU A 32 -3.20 2.80 -11.56
CA GLU A 32 -3.84 3.37 -10.38
C GLU A 32 -4.12 2.29 -9.32
N ARG A 33 -4.67 1.14 -9.73
CA ARG A 33 -4.94 0.02 -8.81
C ARG A 33 -3.66 -0.52 -8.17
N GLN A 34 -2.59 -0.65 -8.96
CA GLN A 34 -1.30 -1.09 -8.43
C GLN A 34 -0.72 -0.07 -7.44
N LEU A 35 -0.78 1.22 -7.77
CA LEU A 35 -0.29 2.30 -6.92
C LEU A 35 -1.08 2.36 -5.61
N GLN A 36 -2.40 2.23 -5.65
CA GLN A 36 -3.23 2.18 -4.45
C GLN A 36 -2.88 0.98 -3.56
N SER A 37 -2.60 -0.18 -4.14
CA SER A 37 -2.17 -1.36 -3.37
C SER A 37 -0.82 -1.10 -2.69
N GLN A 38 0.15 -0.56 -3.42
CA GLN A 38 1.47 -0.23 -2.86
C GLN A 38 1.39 0.83 -1.76
N MET A 39 0.58 1.87 -1.95
CA MET A 39 0.35 2.90 -0.93
C MET A 39 -0.28 2.34 0.34
N ARG A 40 -1.18 1.36 0.22
CA ARG A 40 -1.76 0.69 1.40
C ARG A 40 -0.70 -0.09 2.18
N HIS A 41 0.17 -0.83 1.50
CA HIS A 41 1.27 -1.56 2.15
C HIS A 41 2.26 -0.60 2.81
N ALA A 42 2.69 0.46 2.11
CA ALA A 42 3.60 1.45 2.67
C ALA A 42 3.00 2.16 3.90
N ASN A 43 1.70 2.50 3.87
CA ASN A 43 1.03 3.07 5.04
C ASN A 43 0.95 2.09 6.21
N GLN A 44 0.76 0.80 5.95
CA GLN A 44 0.78 -0.23 6.99
C GLN A 44 2.16 -0.35 7.63
N GLU A 45 3.23 -0.37 6.82
CA GLU A 45 4.61 -0.43 7.32
C GLU A 45 4.96 0.79 8.19
N VAL A 46 4.63 2.00 7.73
CA VAL A 46 4.84 3.24 8.49
C VAL A 46 4.03 3.22 9.79
N MET A 47 2.80 2.70 9.76
CA MET A 47 1.97 2.57 10.95
C MET A 47 2.58 1.59 11.96
N LEU A 48 3.06 0.42 11.52
CA LEU A 48 3.75 -0.55 12.37
C LEU A 48 5.03 0.03 12.97
N ALA A 49 5.83 0.75 12.17
CA ALA A 49 7.04 1.41 12.63
C ALA A 49 6.74 2.50 13.68
N ARG A 50 5.65 3.27 13.51
CA ARG A 50 5.21 4.24 14.53
C ARG A 50 4.81 3.56 15.84
N ILE A 51 4.03 2.47 15.76
CA ILE A 51 3.64 1.70 16.95
C ILE A 51 4.89 1.15 17.65
N ALA A 52 5.85 0.61 16.89
CA ALA A 52 7.11 0.13 17.45
C ALA A 52 7.89 1.23 18.16
N LYS A 53 7.96 2.42 17.55
CA LYS A 53 8.63 3.59 18.14
C LYS A 53 7.93 4.02 19.43
N GLU A 54 6.61 4.22 19.41
CA GLU A 54 5.82 4.60 20.59
C GLU A 54 5.98 3.58 21.73
N ALA A 55 5.97 2.28 21.41
CA ALA A 55 6.19 1.20 22.36
C ALA A 55 7.59 1.22 22.96
N THR A 56 8.60 1.50 22.14
CA THR A 56 10.00 1.62 22.58
C THR A 56 10.20 2.85 23.46
N ASP A 57 9.64 4.00 23.08
CA ASP A 57 9.72 5.25 23.84
C ASP A 57 9.06 5.08 25.22
N GLN A 58 7.87 4.46 25.27
CA GLN A 58 7.21 4.15 26.54
C GLN A 58 8.03 3.20 27.42
N PHE A 59 8.71 2.22 26.83
CA PHE A 59 9.62 1.34 27.57
C PHE A 59 10.90 2.06 28.04
N MET A 60 11.43 3.00 27.27
CA MET A 60 12.55 3.84 27.71
C MET A 60 12.17 4.76 28.87
N ILE A 61 10.90 5.14 28.99
CA ILE A 61 10.40 5.98 30.10
C ILE A 61 10.09 5.13 31.34
N ASP A 62 9.28 4.08 31.19
CA ASP A 62 8.76 3.32 32.34
C ASP A 62 9.61 2.07 32.69
N HIS A 63 10.51 1.63 31.82
CA HIS A 63 11.33 0.41 31.95
C HIS A 63 10.56 -0.88 32.25
N GLN A 64 9.25 -0.89 32.03
CA GLN A 64 8.38 -2.03 32.31
C GLN A 64 8.06 -2.82 31.05
N LYS A 65 8.34 -4.13 31.09
CA LYS A 65 7.93 -5.09 30.05
C LYS A 65 6.41 -5.13 30.00
N ARG A 66 5.81 -4.64 28.91
CA ARG A 66 4.36 -4.60 28.76
C ARG A 66 3.89 -5.28 27.49
N LYS A 67 2.76 -5.97 27.62
CA LYS A 67 1.95 -6.47 26.52
C LYS A 67 0.73 -5.59 26.42
N PHE A 68 0.55 -4.91 25.31
CA PHE A 68 -0.64 -4.08 25.08
C PHE A 68 -1.21 -4.34 23.69
N ASN A 69 -2.53 -4.22 23.56
CA ASN A 69 -3.21 -4.31 22.29
C ASN A 69 -3.52 -2.89 21.81
N GLN A 70 -2.98 -2.51 20.65
CA GLN A 70 -3.24 -1.21 20.06
C GLN A 70 -3.69 -1.39 18.62
N LYS A 71 -4.88 -0.89 18.29
CA LYS A 71 -5.46 -0.91 16.93
C LYS A 71 -5.50 -2.32 16.29
N GLY A 72 -5.72 -3.36 17.10
CA GLY A 72 -5.80 -4.75 16.64
C GLY A 72 -4.45 -5.46 16.52
N TYR A 73 -3.35 -4.82 16.93
CA TYR A 73 -2.01 -5.41 16.99
C TYR A 73 -1.62 -5.67 18.45
N GLN A 74 -1.15 -6.88 18.74
CA GLN A 74 -0.54 -7.23 20.02
C GLN A 74 0.92 -6.81 20.01
N VAL A 75 1.25 -5.81 20.82
CA VAL A 75 2.60 -5.30 20.99
C VAL A 75 3.16 -5.87 22.29
N MET A 76 4.34 -6.51 22.20
CA MET A 76 5.07 -7.05 23.33
C MET A 76 6.43 -6.39 23.39
N VAL A 77 6.67 -5.66 24.48
CA VAL A 77 7.93 -4.95 24.70
C VAL A 77 8.74 -5.67 25.77
N SER A 78 9.99 -6.00 25.44
CA SER A 78 10.99 -6.57 26.34
C SER A 78 12.29 -5.76 26.26
N GLU A 79 13.19 -5.94 27.22
CA GLU A 79 14.50 -5.25 27.30
C GLU A 79 15.36 -5.42 26.05
N GLN A 80 15.19 -6.55 25.35
CA GLN A 80 16.02 -6.93 24.20
C GLN A 80 15.30 -6.71 22.86
N ALA A 81 13.97 -6.64 22.85
CA ALA A 81 13.20 -6.55 21.61
C ALA A 81 11.78 -6.02 21.81
N VAL A 82 11.27 -5.35 20.78
CA VAL A 82 9.86 -5.01 20.59
C VAL A 82 9.29 -5.90 19.51
N GLN A 83 8.25 -6.67 19.82
CA GLN A 83 7.56 -7.54 18.87
C GLN A 83 6.12 -7.07 18.68
N ILE A 84 5.68 -6.95 17.43
CA ILE A 84 4.31 -6.64 17.05
C ILE A 84 3.74 -7.85 16.32
N LYS A 85 2.63 -8.38 16.85
CA LYS A 85 1.90 -9.53 16.30
C LYS A 85 0.48 -9.14 15.90
N GLN A 86 -0.03 -9.75 14.83
CA GLN A 86 -1.44 -9.70 14.43
C GLN A 86 -1.89 -11.13 14.14
N ASN A 87 -2.99 -11.59 14.76
CA ASN A 87 -3.49 -12.97 14.62
C ASN A 87 -2.38 -14.04 14.77
N GLU A 88 -1.59 -13.95 15.85
CA GLU A 88 -0.47 -14.85 16.17
C GLU A 88 0.73 -14.83 15.19
N GLN A 89 0.63 -14.14 14.05
CA GLN A 89 1.75 -13.90 13.13
C GLN A 89 2.60 -12.71 13.59
N LEU A 90 3.92 -12.90 13.61
CA LEU A 90 4.89 -11.85 13.87
C LEU A 90 4.97 -10.94 12.64
N MET A 91 4.52 -9.71 12.78
CA MET A 91 4.54 -8.73 11.68
C MET A 91 5.77 -7.83 11.71
N PHE A 92 6.28 -7.54 12.90
CA PHE A 92 7.41 -6.63 13.05
C PHE A 92 8.17 -6.95 14.32
N ALA A 93 9.49 -6.99 14.26
CA ALA A 93 10.35 -7.15 15.41
C ALA A 93 11.55 -6.20 15.31
N VAL A 94 11.77 -5.43 16.37
CA VAL A 94 12.95 -4.57 16.52
C VAL A 94 13.78 -5.14 17.65
N THR A 95 15.00 -5.58 17.36
CA THR A 95 15.95 -6.09 18.35
C THR A 95 16.99 -5.03 18.64
N LYS A 96 17.32 -4.83 19.92
CA LYS A 96 18.40 -3.94 20.33
C LYS A 96 19.73 -4.65 20.05
N GLN A 97 20.52 -4.15 19.09
CA GLN A 97 21.92 -4.55 18.91
C GLN A 97 22.82 -3.77 19.88
#